data_AF-A0ABD0Q6W7-F1
#
_entry.id   AF-A0ABD0Q6W7-F1
#
_cell.length_a   1.000
_cell.length_b   1.000
_cell.length_c   1.000
_cell.angle_alpha   90.00
_cell.angle_beta   90.00
_cell.angle_gamma   90.00
#
_symmetry.space_group_name_H-M   'P 1'
#
loop_
_entity.id
_entity.type
_entity.pdbx_description
1 polymer ?
#
loop_
_entity_poly.entity_id
_entity_poly.type
_entity_poly.pdbx_seq_one_letter_code
_entity_poly.pdbx_strand_id
1 'polypeptide(L)'
;MKRKELTRRDDEDGDSMLSSTLSDGGSTKRKSHKKNTKKNRMKALYASVAETREMGTGRRLCDLFMVKPSKKDYPDYYKIILEPMDLRTIDHNIRSDRYPGEDAMMEDMKLMFRNARHYNEEGSQ
;
A
#
# COMPACT_ATOMS: atom_id res chain seq x y z
N MET A 1 -23.13 -31.28 42.61
CA MET A 1 -24.45 -31.19 41.95
C MET A 1 -24.24 -31.07 40.44
N LYS A 2 -24.61 -32.10 39.68
CA LYS A 2 -24.62 -32.11 38.19
C LYS A 2 -26.08 -32.02 37.72
N ARG A 3 -26.37 -31.10 36.80
CA ARG A 3 -27.59 -30.97 35.97
C ARG A 3 -27.15 -30.22 34.72
N LYS A 4 -27.62 -30.46 33.51
CA LYS A 4 -28.32 -31.56 32.84
C LYS A 4 -28.18 -31.24 31.34
N GLU A 5 -28.22 -32.28 30.54
CA GLU A 5 -27.99 -32.40 29.10
C GLU A 5 -29.20 -31.97 28.24
N LEU A 6 -29.03 -32.06 26.90
CA LEU A 6 -30.03 -32.18 25.80
C LEU A 6 -30.51 -30.86 25.16
N THR A 7 -30.70 -30.67 23.85
CA THR A 7 -30.59 -31.45 22.58
C THR A 7 -30.95 -30.53 21.39
N ARG A 8 -30.41 -30.80 20.17
CA ARG A 8 -31.04 -30.90 18.80
C ARG A 8 -32.07 -29.83 18.34
N ARG A 9 -32.33 -29.49 17.06
CA ARG A 9 -31.82 -29.57 15.66
C ARG A 9 -32.89 -28.83 14.81
N ASP A 10 -32.70 -28.77 13.48
CA ASP A 10 -33.63 -28.46 12.37
C ASP A 10 -33.46 -27.03 11.79
N ASP A 11 -32.82 -26.83 10.61
CA ASP A 11 -33.27 -27.09 9.21
C ASP A 11 -34.35 -26.06 8.79
N GLU A 12 -34.47 -25.46 7.60
CA GLU A 12 -33.82 -25.31 6.28
C GLU A 12 -34.66 -24.20 5.58
N ASP A 13 -34.08 -23.38 4.70
CA ASP A 13 -34.81 -22.65 3.61
C ASP A 13 -33.76 -21.81 2.85
N GLY A 14 -33.55 -21.89 1.54
CA GLY A 14 -34.21 -22.60 0.47
C GLY A 14 -33.58 -22.12 -0.86
N ASP A 15 -33.36 -23.07 -1.77
CA ASP A 15 -32.79 -22.93 -3.11
C ASP A 15 -33.45 -21.87 -4.03
N SER A 16 -32.71 -21.36 -5.02
CA SER A 16 -33.07 -21.45 -6.45
C SER A 16 -32.24 -20.51 -7.35
N MET A 17 -31.27 -21.11 -8.04
CA MET A 17 -31.14 -21.15 -9.51
C MET A 17 -31.97 -20.19 -10.40
N LEU A 18 -31.27 -19.68 -11.43
CA LEU A 18 -31.69 -19.14 -12.74
C LEU A 18 -32.20 -17.68 -12.82
N SER A 19 -31.43 -16.85 -13.53
CA SER A 19 -31.98 -16.10 -14.68
C SER A 19 -30.86 -15.61 -15.58
N SER A 20 -30.67 -16.32 -16.69
CA SER A 20 -30.07 -15.77 -17.90
C SER A 20 -31.06 -14.76 -18.47
N THR A 21 -30.81 -13.47 -18.27
CA THR A 21 -31.39 -12.40 -19.10
C THR A 21 -30.26 -11.48 -19.55
N LEU A 22 -30.21 -11.30 -20.86
CA LEU A 22 -29.25 -10.46 -21.57
C LEU A 22 -29.45 -9.01 -21.12
N SER A 23 -28.43 -8.39 -20.54
CA SER A 23 -28.21 -6.94 -20.66
C SER A 23 -26.75 -6.58 -20.42
N ASP A 24 -26.17 -5.99 -21.45
CA ASP A 24 -24.90 -5.30 -21.54
C ASP A 24 -24.62 -4.40 -20.30
N GLY A 25 -23.67 -4.83 -19.45
CA GLY A 25 -23.28 -4.08 -18.25
C GLY A 25 -22.02 -4.57 -17.52
N GLY A 26 -21.31 -5.57 -18.06
CA GLY A 26 -20.20 -6.27 -17.38
C GLY A 26 -18.89 -5.48 -17.21
N SER A 27 -18.78 -4.30 -17.80
CA SER A 27 -17.54 -3.51 -17.85
C SER A 27 -17.22 -2.79 -16.54
N THR A 28 -18.23 -2.37 -15.76
CA THR A 28 -18.04 -1.55 -14.56
C THR A 28 -17.63 -2.38 -13.33
N LYS A 29 -18.29 -3.51 -13.07
CA LYS A 29 -17.95 -4.43 -11.95
C LYS A 29 -16.56 -5.03 -12.11
N ARG A 30 -16.18 -5.50 -13.31
CA ARG A 30 -14.85 -6.09 -13.57
C ARG A 30 -13.72 -5.07 -13.46
N LYS A 31 -13.92 -3.84 -13.96
CA LYS A 31 -12.95 -2.73 -13.80
C LYS A 31 -12.78 -2.35 -12.33
N SER A 32 -13.87 -2.25 -11.56
CA SER A 32 -13.83 -1.94 -10.13
C SER A 32 -13.04 -2.99 -9.35
N HIS A 33 -13.32 -4.28 -9.58
CA HIS A 33 -12.62 -5.38 -8.93
C HIS A 33 -11.12 -5.39 -9.26
N LYS A 34 -10.76 -5.21 -10.54
CA LYS A 34 -9.35 -5.16 -11.00
C LYS A 34 -8.61 -3.92 -10.48
N LYS A 35 -9.28 -2.76 -10.38
CA LYS A 35 -8.74 -1.54 -9.76
C LYS A 35 -8.44 -1.78 -8.28
N ASN A 36 -9.35 -2.46 -7.57
CA ASN A 36 -9.16 -2.83 -6.18
C ASN A 36 -7.96 -3.78 -6.00
N THR A 37 -7.77 -4.75 -6.90
CA THR A 37 -6.61 -5.66 -6.87
C THR A 37 -5.28 -4.92 -7.03
N LYS A 38 -5.16 -4.00 -7.99
CA LYS A 38 -3.91 -3.22 -8.18
C LYS A 38 -3.60 -2.34 -6.97
N LYS A 39 -4.61 -1.65 -6.43
CA LYS A 39 -4.46 -0.81 -5.24
C LYS A 39 -4.01 -1.62 -4.04
N ASN A 40 -4.57 -2.81 -3.84
CA ASN A 40 -4.19 -3.71 -2.75
C ASN A 40 -2.74 -4.22 -2.90
N ARG A 41 -2.30 -4.53 -4.14
CA ARG A 41 -0.90 -4.90 -4.40
C ARG A 41 0.06 -3.76 -4.08
N MET A 42 -0.25 -2.52 -4.49
CA MET A 42 0.57 -1.36 -4.13
C MET A 42 0.61 -1.12 -2.62
N LYS A 43 -0.52 -1.28 -1.92
CA LYS A 43 -0.56 -1.19 -0.45
C LYS A 43 0.30 -2.26 0.22
N ALA A 44 0.26 -3.50 -0.27
CA ALA A 44 1.09 -4.59 0.28
C ALA A 44 2.59 -4.33 0.08
N LEU A 45 2.99 -3.85 -1.10
CA LEU A 45 4.36 -3.45 -1.38
C LEU A 45 4.80 -2.28 -0.48
N TYR A 46 3.98 -1.25 -0.35
CA TYR A 46 4.24 -0.14 0.56
C TYR A 46 4.41 -0.61 2.02
N ALA A 47 3.49 -1.44 2.50
CA ALA A 47 3.53 -1.97 3.87
C ALA A 47 4.81 -2.78 4.12
N SER A 48 5.25 -3.58 3.15
CA SER A 48 6.51 -4.33 3.29
C SER A 48 7.70 -3.42 3.58
N VAL A 49 7.80 -2.27 2.89
CA VAL A 49 8.86 -1.28 3.13
C VAL A 49 8.66 -0.56 4.46
N ALA A 50 7.43 -0.15 4.76
CA ALA A 50 7.10 0.60 5.97
C ALA A 50 7.24 -0.24 7.26
N GLU A 51 7.07 -1.55 7.19
CA GLU A 51 7.10 -2.44 8.36
C GLU A 51 8.45 -3.17 8.51
N THR A 52 9.35 -3.02 7.54
CA THR A 52 10.69 -3.63 7.61
C THR A 52 11.47 -3.07 8.80
N ARG A 53 11.99 -4.00 9.60
CA ARG A 53 12.81 -3.72 10.78
C ARG A 53 14.18 -4.36 10.65
N GLU A 54 15.17 -3.65 11.15
CA GLU A 54 16.54 -4.15 11.29
C GLU A 54 16.57 -5.32 12.29
N MET A 55 17.18 -6.43 11.87
CA MET A 55 17.33 -7.60 12.73
C MET A 55 18.30 -7.27 13.86
N GLY A 56 17.91 -7.55 15.10
CA GLY A 56 18.70 -7.24 16.29
C GLY A 56 18.21 -5.98 17.02
N THR A 57 18.22 -4.82 16.37
CA THR A 57 17.81 -3.55 17.02
C THR A 57 16.30 -3.33 17.01
N GLY A 58 15.58 -3.94 16.07
CA GLY A 58 14.14 -3.72 15.86
C GLY A 58 13.80 -2.34 15.27
N ARG A 59 14.81 -1.53 14.94
CA ARG A 59 14.66 -0.20 14.32
C ARG A 59 13.93 -0.31 13.00
N ARG A 60 12.96 0.57 12.74
CA ARG A 60 12.31 0.65 11.42
C ARG A 60 13.26 1.34 10.45
N LEU A 61 13.54 0.67 9.33
CA LEU A 61 14.48 1.20 8.34
C LEU A 61 13.90 2.41 7.59
N CYS A 62 12.58 2.52 7.54
CA CYS A 62 11.89 3.54 6.77
C CYS A 62 11.77 4.91 7.48
N ASP A 63 12.16 5.04 8.74
CA ASP A 63 11.82 6.23 9.55
C ASP A 63 12.34 7.53 8.93
N LEU A 64 13.56 7.54 8.38
CA LEU A 64 14.16 8.69 7.68
C LEU A 64 13.55 8.94 6.29
N PHE A 65 12.82 7.97 5.74
CA PHE A 65 12.17 8.05 4.43
C PHE A 65 10.68 8.45 4.53
N MET A 66 10.14 8.59 5.76
CA MET A 66 8.73 8.89 5.97
C MET A 66 8.34 10.28 5.46
N VAL A 67 9.21 11.27 5.66
CA VAL A 67 8.96 12.67 5.28
C VAL A 67 10.26 13.23 4.72
N LYS A 68 10.20 13.84 3.53
CA LYS A 68 11.36 14.54 2.96
C LYS A 68 11.79 15.70 3.89
N PRO A 69 13.06 16.10 3.87
CA PRO A 69 13.54 17.25 4.65
C PRO A 69 12.70 18.50 4.41
N SER A 70 12.47 19.31 5.45
CA SER A 70 11.75 20.58 5.33
C SER A 70 12.50 21.54 4.43
N LYS A 71 11.85 22.12 3.43
CA LYS A 71 12.47 23.12 2.53
C LYS A 71 12.93 24.38 3.25
N LYS A 72 12.25 24.73 4.35
CA LYS A 72 12.60 25.89 5.18
C LYS A 72 13.90 25.64 5.96
N ASP A 73 14.02 24.45 6.53
CA ASP A 73 15.10 24.12 7.46
C ASP A 73 16.33 23.54 6.73
N TYR A 74 16.11 22.91 5.57
CA TYR A 74 17.13 22.30 4.72
C TYR A 74 17.04 22.82 3.27
N PRO A 75 17.27 24.12 3.03
CA PRO A 75 17.18 24.69 1.67
C PRO A 75 18.19 24.06 0.70
N ASP A 76 19.38 23.66 1.18
CA ASP A 76 20.43 23.06 0.33
C ASP A 76 20.06 21.68 -0.19
N TYR A 77 19.25 20.90 0.55
CA TYR A 77 18.68 19.65 0.06
C TYR A 77 17.95 19.86 -1.26
N TYR A 78 17.19 20.96 -1.38
CA TYR A 78 16.41 21.29 -2.58
C TYR A 78 17.23 21.98 -3.70
N LYS A 79 18.51 22.28 -3.46
CA LYS A 79 19.44 22.69 -4.51
C LYS A 79 20.08 21.47 -5.19
N ILE A 80 20.26 20.39 -4.44
CA ILE A 80 20.87 19.14 -4.91
C ILE A 80 19.79 18.19 -5.46
N ILE A 81 18.70 18.02 -4.73
CA ILE A 81 17.60 17.13 -5.07
C ILE A 81 16.47 17.91 -5.76
N LEU A 82 16.38 17.74 -7.08
CA LEU A 82 15.41 18.45 -7.93
C LEU A 82 13.98 17.91 -7.81
N GLU A 83 13.83 16.59 -7.58
CA GLU A 83 12.54 15.92 -7.44
C GLU A 83 12.43 15.18 -6.09
N PRO A 84 12.18 15.89 -4.97
CA PRO A 84 12.05 15.28 -3.66
C PRO A 84 10.89 14.29 -3.56
N MET A 85 11.14 13.13 -2.96
CA MET A 85 10.15 12.07 -2.78
C MET A 85 10.26 11.46 -1.37
N ASP A 86 9.13 11.04 -0.81
CA ASP A 86 9.03 10.41 0.50
C ASP A 86 7.86 9.41 0.56
N LEU A 87 7.86 8.55 1.58
CA LEU A 87 6.85 7.51 1.73
C LEU A 87 5.44 8.07 2.00
N ARG A 88 5.29 9.22 2.66
CA ARG A 88 3.97 9.84 2.86
C ARG A 88 3.35 10.31 1.54
N THR A 89 4.17 10.83 0.64
CA THR A 89 3.76 11.26 -0.71
C THR A 89 3.32 10.04 -1.53
N ILE A 90 4.11 8.95 -1.49
CA ILE A 90 3.78 7.70 -2.19
C ILE A 90 2.47 7.10 -1.65
N ASP A 91 2.30 7.02 -0.33
CA ASP A 91 1.09 6.54 0.33
C ASP A 91 -0.14 7.39 -0.04
N HIS A 92 0.01 8.72 -0.04
CA HIS A 92 -1.03 9.62 -0.54
C HIS A 92 -1.38 9.32 -2.00
N ASN A 93 -0.39 9.16 -2.89
CA ASN A 93 -0.60 8.87 -4.30
C ASN A 93 -1.30 7.52 -4.53
N ILE A 94 -1.00 6.49 -3.72
CA ILE A 94 -1.72 5.20 -3.74
C ILE A 94 -3.19 5.40 -3.34
N ARG A 95 -3.46 6.13 -2.24
CA ARG A 95 -4.83 6.37 -1.75
C ARG A 95 -5.66 7.18 -2.75
N SER A 96 -5.05 8.17 -3.38
CA SER A 96 -5.66 9.08 -4.35
C SER A 96 -5.71 8.54 -5.78
N ASP A 97 -5.41 7.24 -5.99
CA ASP A 97 -5.42 6.56 -7.29
C ASP A 97 -4.56 7.26 -8.37
N ARG A 98 -3.43 7.85 -7.97
CA ARG A 98 -2.53 8.59 -8.88
C ARG A 98 -1.63 7.66 -9.68
N TYR A 99 -1.43 6.42 -9.23
CA TYR A 99 -0.63 5.43 -9.94
C TYR A 99 -1.48 4.52 -10.82
N PRO A 100 -1.15 4.35 -12.12
CA PRO A 100 -1.85 3.41 -13.01
C PRO A 100 -1.58 1.93 -12.69
N GLY A 101 -0.55 1.64 -11.89
CA GLY A 101 -0.15 0.31 -11.45
C GLY A 101 1.11 0.34 -10.58
N GLU A 102 1.54 -0.84 -10.10
CA GLU A 102 2.70 -0.94 -9.22
C GLU A 102 3.99 -0.40 -9.84
N ASP A 103 4.23 -0.55 -11.14
CA ASP A 103 5.46 -0.09 -11.79
C ASP A 103 5.66 1.43 -11.61
N ALA A 104 4.60 2.22 -11.75
CA ALA A 104 4.65 3.66 -11.54
C ALA A 104 4.93 4.02 -10.07
N MET A 105 4.40 3.25 -9.13
CA MET A 105 4.70 3.43 -7.71
C MET A 105 6.16 3.05 -7.40
N MET A 106 6.68 2.00 -8.05
CA MET A 106 8.07 1.56 -7.90
C MET A 106 9.06 2.59 -8.45
N GLU A 107 8.72 3.35 -9.49
CA GLU A 107 9.56 4.46 -9.94
C GLU A 107 9.71 5.57 -8.89
N ASP A 108 8.64 5.91 -8.16
CA ASP A 108 8.75 6.87 -7.05
C ASP A 108 9.54 6.30 -5.86
N MET A 109 9.39 5.00 -5.56
CA MET A 109 10.24 4.33 -4.56
C MET A 109 11.72 4.39 -4.96
N LYS A 110 12.05 4.10 -6.23
CA LYS A 110 13.42 4.20 -6.76
C LYS A 110 13.93 5.63 -6.73
N LEU A 111 13.09 6.62 -7.07
CA LEU A 111 13.43 8.04 -6.98
C LEU A 111 13.81 8.43 -5.55
N MET A 112 12.99 8.05 -4.56
CA MET A 112 13.28 8.28 -3.15
C MET A 112 14.63 7.71 -2.72
N PHE A 113 14.94 6.46 -3.10
CA PHE A 113 16.24 5.85 -2.79
C PHE A 113 17.41 6.48 -3.56
N ARG A 114 17.21 6.88 -4.81
CA ARG A 114 18.23 7.61 -5.60
C ARG A 114 18.55 8.95 -4.96
N ASN A 115 17.53 9.68 -4.51
CA ASN A 115 17.72 10.96 -3.83
C ASN A 115 18.51 10.80 -2.54
N ALA A 116 18.20 9.78 -1.74
CA ALA A 116 18.94 9.49 -0.52
C ALA A 116 20.41 9.15 -0.79
N ARG A 117 20.70 8.30 -1.78
CA ARG A 117 22.08 7.98 -2.18
C ARG A 117 22.82 9.15 -2.81
N HIS A 118 22.10 10.08 -3.44
CA HIS A 118 22.73 11.25 -4.05
C HIS A 118 23.08 12.32 -3.01
N TYR A 119 22.23 12.49 -2.00
CA TYR A 119 22.42 13.51 -0.97
C TYR A 119 23.34 13.05 0.17
N ASN A 120 23.26 11.78 0.58
CA ASN A 120 24.02 11.26 1.71
C ASN A 120 25.35 10.65 1.27
N GLU A 121 26.34 10.68 2.17
CA GLU A 121 27.66 10.07 1.95
C GLU A 121 27.60 8.54 1.94
N GLU A 122 28.53 7.89 1.24
CA GLU A 122 28.67 6.44 1.25
C GLU A 122 28.98 5.94 2.67
N GLY A 123 28.28 4.89 3.11
CA GLY A 123 28.44 4.33 4.47
C GLY A 123 27.66 5.05 5.56
N SER A 124 26.92 6.13 5.24
CA SER A 124 25.91 6.68 6.14
C SER A 124 24.77 5.68 6.39
N GLN A 125 24.15 5.78 7.57
CA GLN A 125 23.20 4.81 8.12
C GLN A 125 21.79 4.87 7.49
#